data_AF-A0A7C6JKZ3-F1
#
_entry.id   AF-A0A7C6JKZ3-F1
#
_cell.length_a   1.000
_cell.length_b   1.000
_cell.length_c   1.000
_cell.angle_alpha   90.00
_cell.angle_beta   90.00
_cell.angle_gamma   90.00
#
_symmetry.space_group_name_H-M   'P 1'
#
loop_
_entity.id
_entity.type
_entity.pdbx_description
1 polymer ?
#
loop_
_entity_poly.entity_id
_entity_poly.type
_entity_poly.pdbx_seq_one_letter_code
_entity_poly.pdbx_strand_id
1 'polypeptide(L)'
;MKAILLLLLFITTLANGQTVGDLFKAMPSELLPGLSDGNKTMLLVDTGQTSVPYALGEVKKRVHSDDHLLIQTSNVGTIELKLLPVAHLPVTKGPMSQGLARPDSETPNLTSQDSMIICVIRTVCAQACDSHIDFYSTGWKKIDDSTLLPTINGEIFFDSSQKGRENYKYAVSLPGIYPVSAKFSGNGTDLLLAFDFKKHLDDRQIEEVVPFLKSDKIVLKWDGISFKE
;
A
#
# COMPACT_ATOMS: atom_id res chain seq x y z
N MET A 1 -26.09 -15.52 56.00
CA MET A 1 -26.78 -14.76 54.92
C MET A 1 -26.15 -13.37 54.88
N LYS A 2 -25.05 -13.08 54.17
CA LYS A 2 -24.78 -13.10 52.72
C LYS A 2 -25.83 -12.36 51.88
N ALA A 3 -25.59 -11.08 51.63
CA ALA A 3 -25.90 -10.41 50.37
C ALA A 3 -25.13 -9.07 50.31
N ILE A 4 -23.88 -9.12 49.85
CA ILE A 4 -23.13 -7.92 49.42
C ILE A 4 -23.42 -7.78 47.93
N LEU A 5 -24.17 -6.74 47.57
CA LEU A 5 -24.55 -6.41 46.20
C LEU A 5 -23.36 -5.77 45.50
N LEU A 6 -22.56 -6.56 44.79
CA LEU A 6 -21.52 -6.08 43.87
C LEU A 6 -22.19 -5.68 42.55
N LEU A 7 -22.35 -4.37 42.35
CA LEU A 7 -22.77 -3.74 41.11
C LEU A 7 -21.64 -3.87 40.07
N LEU A 8 -21.72 -4.89 39.22
CA LEU A 8 -20.86 -5.05 38.04
C LEU A 8 -21.23 -3.98 37.00
N LEU A 9 -20.52 -2.86 37.03
CA LEU A 9 -20.42 -1.92 35.90
C LEU A 9 -19.71 -2.64 34.74
N PHE A 10 -20.49 -3.30 33.89
CA PHE A 10 -20.07 -3.64 32.54
C PHE A 10 -19.93 -2.32 31.75
N ILE A 11 -18.76 -1.68 31.86
CA ILE A 11 -18.31 -0.76 30.83
C ILE A 11 -17.97 -1.64 29.64
N THR A 12 -18.94 -1.86 28.76
CA THR A 12 -18.66 -2.39 27.43
C THR A 12 -17.86 -1.31 26.72
N THR A 13 -16.53 -1.41 26.74
CA THR A 13 -15.71 -0.65 25.79
C THR A 13 -16.09 -1.16 24.42
N LEU A 14 -16.90 -0.38 23.71
CA LEU A 14 -17.00 -0.47 22.26
C LEU A 14 -15.57 -0.32 21.75
N ALA A 15 -14.95 -1.44 21.38
CA ALA A 15 -13.71 -1.45 20.64
C ALA A 15 -14.04 -0.91 19.24
N ASN A 16 -14.17 0.41 19.13
CA ASN A 16 -14.20 1.06 17.84
C ASN A 16 -12.84 0.78 17.21
N GLY A 17 -12.83 -0.04 16.16
CA GLY A 17 -11.63 -0.31 15.38
C GLY A 17 -11.06 1.01 14.87
N GLN A 18 -9.74 1.15 14.90
CA GLN A 18 -9.06 2.35 14.40
C GLN A 18 -9.33 2.48 12.90
N THR A 19 -9.83 3.64 12.46
CA THR A 19 -10.09 3.92 11.04
C THR A 19 -8.82 4.40 10.33
N VAL A 20 -8.80 4.35 8.99
CA VAL A 20 -7.73 4.93 8.18
C VAL A 20 -7.61 6.44 8.40
N GLY A 21 -8.72 7.12 8.70
CA GLY A 21 -8.73 8.55 9.04
C GLY A 21 -8.03 8.83 10.37
N ASP A 22 -8.24 7.98 11.38
CA ASP A 22 -7.52 8.07 12.66
C ASP A 22 -6.02 7.85 12.48
N LEU A 23 -5.65 6.89 11.65
CA LEU A 23 -4.26 6.61 11.30
C LEU A 23 -3.62 7.76 10.54
N PHE A 24 -4.32 8.33 9.56
CA PHE A 24 -3.86 9.48 8.80
C PHE A 24 -3.59 10.70 9.68
N LYS A 25 -4.46 10.99 10.66
CA LYS A 25 -4.21 12.07 11.64
C LYS A 25 -2.93 11.84 12.43
N ALA A 26 -2.64 10.59 12.78
CA ALA A 26 -1.43 10.19 13.51
C ALA A 26 -0.19 9.99 12.61
N MET A 27 -0.32 10.18 11.29
CA MET A 27 0.77 9.98 10.33
C MET A 27 1.95 10.93 10.63
N PRO A 28 3.18 10.42 10.80
CA PRO A 28 4.36 11.24 11.04
C PRO A 28 4.60 12.24 9.91
N SER A 29 5.09 13.44 10.24
CA SER A 29 5.35 14.52 9.27
C SER A 29 6.39 14.16 8.23
N GLU A 30 7.29 13.22 8.52
CA GLU A 30 8.33 12.73 7.63
C GLU A 30 7.72 12.00 6.42
N LEU A 31 6.56 11.37 6.60
CA LEU A 31 5.85 10.66 5.54
C LEU A 31 4.96 11.59 4.72
N LEU A 32 4.62 12.78 5.22
CA LEU A 32 3.80 13.76 4.52
C LEU A 32 4.24 15.19 4.86
N PRO A 33 5.43 15.60 4.37
CA PRO A 33 6.04 16.85 4.79
C PRO A 33 5.21 18.06 4.39
N GLY A 34 5.11 19.01 5.31
CA GLY A 34 4.43 20.29 5.13
C GLY A 34 2.91 20.26 5.26
N LEU A 35 2.29 19.12 5.57
CA LEU A 35 0.88 19.05 5.94
C LEU A 35 0.76 19.04 7.48
N SER A 36 0.25 20.12 8.06
CA SER A 36 0.07 20.25 9.51
C SER A 36 -1.01 19.31 10.03
N ASP A 37 -1.00 19.02 11.34
CA ASP A 37 -2.03 18.19 11.97
C ASP A 37 -3.44 18.81 11.88
N GLY A 38 -3.51 20.14 11.92
CA GLY A 38 -4.75 20.88 11.66
C GLY A 38 -5.26 20.67 10.24
N ASN A 39 -4.35 20.68 9.24
CA ASN A 39 -4.72 20.42 7.85
C ASN A 39 -5.17 18.96 7.64
N LYS A 40 -4.51 17.98 8.26
CA LYS A 40 -4.94 16.58 8.23
C LYS A 40 -6.35 16.42 8.79
N THR A 41 -6.62 17.07 9.93
CA THR A 41 -7.95 17.04 10.57
C THR A 41 -9.00 17.69 9.68
N MET A 42 -8.69 18.87 9.12
CA MET A 42 -9.60 19.59 8.23
C MET A 42 -9.94 18.78 6.97
N LEU A 43 -8.98 18.07 6.38
CA LEU A 43 -9.26 17.19 5.24
C LEU A 43 -10.32 16.15 5.57
N LEU A 44 -10.35 15.63 6.80
CA LEU A 44 -11.25 14.55 7.22
C LEU A 44 -12.56 15.03 7.85
N VAL A 45 -12.88 16.32 7.82
CA VAL A 45 -14.05 16.90 8.50
C VAL A 45 -15.39 16.32 8.02
N ASP A 46 -15.42 15.77 6.80
CA ASP A 46 -16.59 15.13 6.21
C ASP A 46 -16.19 13.94 5.30
N THR A 47 -17.18 13.37 4.61
CA THR A 47 -16.99 12.35 3.57
C THR A 47 -16.96 12.92 2.14
N GLY A 48 -17.15 14.24 1.99
CA GLY A 48 -17.16 14.96 0.72
C GLY A 48 -15.76 15.24 0.17
N GLN A 49 -15.65 16.08 -0.85
CA GLN A 49 -14.35 16.55 -1.33
C GLN A 49 -13.93 17.80 -0.55
N THR A 50 -12.83 17.73 0.18
CA THR A 50 -12.26 18.83 0.94
C THR A 50 -10.87 19.17 0.39
N SER A 51 -10.53 20.46 0.30
CA SER A 51 -9.15 20.90 0.01
C SER A 51 -8.58 21.69 1.18
N VAL A 52 -7.25 21.63 1.32
CA VAL A 52 -6.50 22.48 2.26
C VAL A 52 -5.30 23.10 1.53
N PRO A 53 -4.97 24.37 1.84
CA PRO A 53 -3.78 25.01 1.28
C PRO A 53 -2.50 24.28 1.66
N TYR A 54 -1.56 24.22 0.73
CA TYR A 54 -0.25 23.61 0.88
C TYR A 54 0.82 24.38 0.10
N ALA A 55 2.09 24.21 0.45
CA ALA A 55 3.20 24.95 -0.18
C ALA A 55 3.28 24.75 -1.71
N LEU A 56 2.79 23.61 -2.22
CA LEU A 56 2.78 23.29 -3.65
C LEU A 56 1.39 23.44 -4.31
N GLY A 57 0.45 24.14 -3.65
CA GLY A 57 -0.90 24.37 -4.15
C GLY A 57 -1.97 23.93 -3.15
N GLU A 58 -2.76 22.92 -3.50
CA GLU A 58 -3.82 22.40 -2.64
C GLU A 58 -3.70 20.88 -2.50
N VAL A 59 -3.87 20.39 -1.28
CA VAL A 59 -4.10 18.96 -1.03
C VAL A 59 -5.60 18.72 -1.04
N LYS A 60 -6.07 17.74 -1.82
CA LYS A 60 -7.49 17.43 -2.00
C LYS A 60 -7.78 16.00 -1.55
N LYS A 61 -8.78 15.81 -0.69
CA LYS A 61 -9.34 14.48 -0.42
C LYS A 61 -10.18 14.04 -1.61
N ARG A 62 -9.89 12.84 -2.13
CA ARG A 62 -10.56 12.25 -3.29
C ARG A 62 -11.44 11.07 -2.91
N VAL A 63 -10.98 10.22 -2.00
CA VAL A 63 -11.73 9.07 -1.44
C VAL A 63 -11.53 9.05 0.06
N HIS A 64 -12.59 8.77 0.81
CA HIS A 64 -12.53 8.57 2.26
C HIS A 64 -13.64 7.61 2.71
N SER A 65 -13.22 6.56 3.40
CA SER A 65 -14.05 5.55 4.04
C SER A 65 -13.29 5.03 5.27
N ASP A 66 -13.84 4.04 5.97
CA ASP A 66 -13.23 3.53 7.21
C ASP A 66 -11.86 2.90 6.99
N ASP A 67 -11.60 2.31 5.81
CA ASP A 67 -10.38 1.59 5.49
C ASP A 67 -9.56 2.17 4.34
N HIS A 68 -10.12 3.11 3.56
CA HIS A 68 -9.47 3.68 2.37
C HIS A 68 -9.52 5.22 2.38
N LEU A 69 -8.34 5.83 2.22
CA LEU A 69 -8.17 7.27 2.04
C LEU A 69 -7.29 7.54 0.81
N LEU A 70 -7.78 8.32 -0.16
CA LEU A 70 -7.00 8.83 -1.28
C LEU A 70 -6.93 10.35 -1.19
N ILE A 71 -5.71 10.88 -1.14
CA ILE A 71 -5.46 12.31 -1.26
C ILE A 71 -4.66 12.61 -2.53
N GLN A 72 -5.03 13.70 -3.18
CA GLN A 72 -4.22 14.31 -4.23
C GLN A 72 -3.37 15.40 -3.59
N THR A 73 -2.04 15.24 -3.64
CA THR A 73 -1.10 16.17 -3.01
C THR A 73 -0.68 17.30 -3.95
N SER A 74 -0.81 17.10 -5.25
CA SER A 74 -0.57 18.11 -6.30
C SER A 74 -1.32 17.74 -7.59
N ASN A 75 -1.18 18.52 -8.65
CA ASN A 75 -1.77 18.19 -9.96
C ASN A 75 -1.25 16.87 -10.56
N VAL A 76 -0.11 16.37 -10.08
CA VAL A 76 0.59 15.18 -10.61
C VAL A 76 0.84 14.12 -9.55
N GLY A 77 0.49 14.36 -8.29
CA GLY A 77 0.85 13.48 -7.16
C GLY A 77 -0.35 13.04 -6.35
N THR A 78 -0.37 11.77 -5.96
CA THR A 78 -1.37 11.19 -5.06
C THR A 78 -0.73 10.33 -3.97
N ILE A 79 -1.42 10.21 -2.84
CA ILE A 79 -1.12 9.27 -1.78
C ILE A 79 -2.42 8.53 -1.44
N GLU A 80 -2.38 7.21 -1.54
CA GLU A 80 -3.48 6.29 -1.25
C GLU A 80 -3.11 5.45 -0.02
N LEU A 81 -3.98 5.41 0.99
CA LEU A 81 -3.83 4.60 2.19
C LEU A 81 -4.95 3.57 2.21
N LYS A 82 -4.61 2.31 2.46
CA LYS A 82 -5.56 1.23 2.66
C LYS A 82 -5.19 0.42 3.89
N LEU A 83 -6.18 0.12 4.74
CA LEU A 83 -6.02 -0.84 5.82
C LEU A 83 -6.21 -2.26 5.27
N LEU A 84 -5.23 -3.11 5.55
CA LEU A 84 -5.23 -4.50 5.12
C LEU A 84 -5.33 -5.41 6.35
N PRO A 85 -6.32 -6.33 6.39
CA PRO A 85 -6.44 -7.29 7.48
C PRO A 85 -5.32 -8.31 7.40
N VAL A 86 -4.68 -8.61 8.54
CA VAL A 86 -3.63 -9.63 8.61
C VAL A 86 -4.23 -10.94 9.10
N ALA A 87 -3.95 -12.03 8.39
CA ALA A 87 -4.31 -13.36 8.84
C ALA A 87 -3.44 -13.75 10.03
N HIS A 88 -4.05 -14.05 11.17
CA HIS A 88 -3.33 -14.69 12.27
C HIS A 88 -2.97 -16.12 11.86
N LEU A 89 -1.68 -16.41 11.67
CA LEU A 89 -1.22 -17.78 11.55
C LEU A 89 -1.54 -18.52 12.86
N PRO A 90 -2.11 -19.74 12.81
CA PRO A 90 -2.22 -20.57 14.01
C PRO A 90 -0.81 -20.86 14.52
N VAL A 91 -0.48 -20.37 15.73
CA VAL A 91 0.80 -20.63 16.39
C VAL A 91 0.86 -22.13 16.68
N THR A 92 1.48 -22.91 15.79
CA THR A 92 1.87 -24.28 16.12
C THR A 92 3.02 -24.20 17.11
N LYS A 93 2.75 -24.48 18.39
CA LYS A 93 3.79 -24.64 19.41
C LYS A 93 4.70 -25.82 19.02
N GLY A 94 5.79 -25.53 18.31
CA GLY A 94 6.90 -26.45 18.14
C GLY A 94 7.76 -26.53 19.41
N PRO A 95 8.45 -27.65 19.67
CA PRO A 95 9.17 -27.86 20.91
C PRO A 95 10.36 -26.90 21.04
N MET A 96 10.51 -26.39 22.26
CA MET A 96 11.53 -25.44 22.70
C MET A 96 12.94 -26.02 22.54
N SER A 97 13.73 -25.52 21.58
CA SER A 97 15.19 -25.72 21.56
C SER A 97 15.89 -24.44 22.00
N GLN A 98 16.60 -24.50 23.12
CA GLN A 98 17.43 -23.40 23.62
C GLN A 98 18.66 -23.20 22.72
N GLY A 99 18.85 -22.00 22.17
CA GLY A 99 20.04 -21.59 21.44
C GLY A 99 20.29 -20.09 21.62
N LEU A 100 21.51 -19.74 22.03
CA LEU A 100 21.98 -18.40 22.43
C LEU A 100 21.65 -17.29 21.42
N ALA A 101 21.08 -16.19 21.92
CA ALA A 101 20.84 -14.96 21.17
C ALA A 101 22.10 -14.10 21.02
N ARG A 102 22.25 -13.48 19.85
CA ARG A 102 23.17 -12.38 19.54
C ARG A 102 22.29 -11.13 19.30
N PRO A 103 22.54 -9.97 19.92
CA PRO A 103 21.67 -8.81 19.74
C PRO A 103 22.03 -8.07 18.44
N ASP A 104 21.04 -7.35 17.90
CA ASP A 104 21.13 -6.30 16.88
C ASP A 104 20.75 -6.68 15.45
N SER A 105 19.44 -6.86 15.22
CA SER A 105 18.70 -6.30 14.06
C SER A 105 17.19 -6.46 14.29
N GLU A 106 16.57 -5.50 14.97
CA GLU A 106 15.10 -5.46 15.06
C GLU A 106 14.51 -4.82 13.80
N THR A 107 14.48 -5.58 12.69
CA THR A 107 13.40 -5.38 11.72
C THR A 107 12.11 -5.89 12.39
N PRO A 108 11.04 -5.09 12.45
CA PRO A 108 9.76 -5.59 12.92
C PRO A 108 9.20 -6.55 11.87
N ASN A 109 9.43 -7.84 12.06
CA ASN A 109 8.53 -8.85 11.49
C ASN A 109 7.14 -8.61 12.07
N LEU A 110 6.09 -8.73 11.25
CA LEU A 110 4.67 -8.75 11.67
C LEU A 110 4.53 -9.50 13.00
N THR A 111 4.34 -8.79 14.10
CA THR A 111 4.10 -9.42 15.39
C THR A 111 2.64 -9.83 15.43
N SER A 112 2.33 -10.99 16.01
CA SER A 112 1.00 -11.61 16.02
C SER A 112 -0.11 -10.80 16.72
N GLN A 113 0.15 -9.54 17.09
CA GLN A 113 -0.79 -8.63 17.74
C GLN A 113 -1.43 -7.61 16.80
N ASP A 114 -0.83 -7.33 15.64
CA ASP A 114 -1.42 -6.40 14.67
C ASP A 114 -2.49 -7.14 13.85
N SER A 115 -3.75 -6.78 14.03
CA SER A 115 -4.88 -7.30 13.23
C SER A 115 -4.98 -6.62 11.86
N MET A 116 -4.27 -5.50 11.68
CA MET A 116 -4.29 -4.66 10.49
C MET A 116 -2.91 -4.07 10.24
N ILE A 117 -2.58 -3.85 8.97
CA ILE A 117 -1.44 -3.02 8.54
C ILE A 117 -1.92 -1.93 7.58
N ILE A 118 -1.08 -0.92 7.37
CA ILE A 118 -1.33 0.17 6.44
C ILE A 118 -0.51 -0.08 5.18
N CYS A 119 -1.16 -0.15 4.03
CA CYS A 119 -0.50 -0.02 2.74
C CYS A 119 -0.61 1.43 2.27
N VAL A 120 0.52 2.02 1.88
CA VAL A 120 0.62 3.39 1.38
C VAL A 120 1.14 3.33 -0.05
N ILE A 121 0.34 3.80 -1.00
CA ILE A 121 0.75 3.94 -2.40
C ILE A 121 1.00 5.42 -2.67
N ARG A 122 2.18 5.76 -3.15
CA ARG A 122 2.55 7.10 -3.61
C ARG A 122 2.71 7.07 -5.11
N THR A 123 1.89 7.83 -5.82
CA THR A 123 1.93 7.84 -7.28
C THR A 123 2.32 9.22 -7.77
N VAL A 124 3.23 9.26 -8.74
CA VAL A 124 3.60 10.47 -9.48
C VAL A 124 3.28 10.23 -10.95
N CYS A 125 2.50 11.13 -11.55
CA CYS A 125 2.07 11.09 -12.94
C CYS A 125 2.57 12.31 -13.70
N ALA A 126 3.57 12.12 -14.56
CA ALA A 126 4.02 13.15 -15.50
C ALA A 126 3.73 12.69 -16.93
N GLN A 127 4.77 12.25 -17.66
CA GLN A 127 4.59 11.60 -18.96
C GLN A 127 3.98 10.21 -18.78
N ALA A 128 4.42 9.47 -17.77
CA ALA A 128 3.83 8.22 -17.32
C ALA A 128 3.59 8.28 -15.81
N CYS A 129 2.77 7.37 -15.29
CA CYS A 129 2.55 7.20 -13.86
C CYS A 129 3.44 6.10 -13.29
N ASP A 130 4.14 6.42 -12.22
CA ASP A 130 4.95 5.47 -11.46
C ASP A 130 4.57 5.52 -9.98
N SER A 131 4.52 4.35 -9.34
CA SER A 131 4.07 4.20 -7.95
C SER A 131 5.10 3.53 -7.08
N HIS A 132 5.29 4.09 -5.89
CA HIS A 132 6.00 3.45 -4.80
C HIS A 132 5.01 2.93 -3.77
N ILE A 133 5.21 1.72 -3.27
CA ILE A 133 4.31 1.06 -2.32
C ILE A 133 5.08 0.77 -1.05
N ASP A 134 4.57 1.26 0.07
CA ASP A 134 5.16 1.10 1.39
C ASP A 134 4.16 0.44 2.35
N PHE A 135 4.65 -0.38 3.27
CA PHE A 135 3.83 -0.94 4.35
C PHE A 135 4.26 -0.44 5.72
N TYR A 136 3.28 -0.24 6.59
CA TYR A 136 3.50 0.18 7.97
C TYR A 136 2.58 -0.56 8.92
N SER A 137 3.00 -0.73 10.17
CA SER A 137 2.06 -1.06 11.24
C SER A 137 1.09 0.11 11.49
N THR A 138 0.04 -0.11 12.26
CA THR A 138 -0.87 0.95 12.73
C THR A 138 -0.17 1.99 13.62
N GLY A 139 1.00 1.64 14.17
CA GLY A 139 1.90 2.56 14.86
C GLY A 139 2.90 3.28 13.94
N TRP A 140 2.72 3.25 12.62
CA TRP A 140 3.59 3.88 11.61
C TRP A 140 5.04 3.35 11.60
N LYS A 141 5.27 2.14 12.11
CA LYS A 141 6.59 1.47 11.98
C LYS A 141 6.66 0.82 10.60
N LYS A 142 7.67 1.20 9.79
CA LYS A 142 7.90 0.64 8.46
C LYS A 142 8.06 -0.89 8.55
N ILE A 143 7.36 -1.61 7.68
CA ILE A 143 7.45 -3.07 7.50
C ILE A 143 8.24 -3.34 6.20
N ASP A 144 9.02 -4.42 6.21
CA ASP A 144 9.76 -4.88 5.04
C ASP A 144 8.78 -5.33 3.93
N ASP A 145 8.75 -4.57 2.85
CA ASP A 145 7.86 -4.75 1.71
C ASP A 145 8.21 -6.00 0.88
N SER A 146 9.47 -6.44 0.90
CA SER A 146 9.92 -7.64 0.18
C SER A 146 9.24 -8.93 0.64
N THR A 147 8.68 -8.92 1.86
CA THR A 147 7.91 -10.03 2.42
C THR A 147 6.42 -10.00 2.04
N LEU A 148 5.92 -8.82 1.63
CA LEU A 148 4.49 -8.55 1.41
C LEU A 148 4.13 -8.35 -0.06
N LEU A 149 5.09 -7.92 -0.89
CA LEU A 149 4.91 -7.75 -2.33
C LEU A 149 5.82 -8.70 -3.10
N PRO A 150 5.33 -9.27 -4.22
CA PRO A 150 6.23 -9.87 -5.18
C PRO A 150 7.15 -8.79 -5.76
N THR A 151 8.31 -9.16 -6.29
CA THR A 151 9.18 -8.22 -6.98
C THR A 151 8.44 -7.63 -8.19
N ILE A 152 8.06 -6.35 -8.09
CA ILE A 152 7.44 -5.60 -9.19
C ILE A 152 8.57 -5.07 -10.08
N ASN A 153 9.14 -5.96 -10.90
CA ASN A 153 9.92 -5.55 -12.07
C ASN A 153 9.03 -5.65 -13.29
N GLY A 154 9.28 -4.86 -14.34
CA GLY A 154 8.33 -4.87 -15.43
C GLY A 154 8.35 -6.12 -16.31
N GLU A 155 9.27 -7.06 -16.10
CA GLU A 155 9.17 -8.40 -16.69
C GLU A 155 7.89 -9.13 -16.28
N ILE A 156 7.28 -8.76 -15.14
CA ILE A 156 6.00 -9.33 -14.69
C ILE A 156 4.88 -9.16 -15.73
N PHE A 157 4.94 -8.13 -16.58
CA PHE A 157 3.97 -7.86 -17.65
C PHE A 157 4.25 -8.63 -18.95
N PHE A 158 5.41 -9.26 -19.08
CA PHE A 158 5.84 -9.97 -20.29
C PHE A 158 5.52 -11.46 -20.22
N ASP A 159 5.27 -12.05 -21.37
CA ASP A 159 5.12 -13.50 -21.50
C ASP A 159 6.49 -14.18 -21.43
N SER A 160 6.77 -14.80 -20.28
CA SER A 160 8.04 -15.48 -20.03
C SER A 160 8.32 -16.65 -20.99
N SER A 161 7.30 -17.20 -21.65
CA SER A 161 7.48 -18.24 -22.68
C SER A 161 8.18 -17.70 -23.94
N GLN A 162 8.17 -16.38 -24.14
CA GLN A 162 8.77 -15.72 -25.30
C GLN A 162 10.25 -15.36 -25.12
N LYS A 163 10.87 -15.68 -23.96
CA LYS A 163 12.27 -15.31 -23.64
C LYS A 163 13.31 -15.74 -24.68
N GLY A 164 13.03 -16.79 -25.45
CA GLY A 164 13.90 -17.29 -26.52
C GLY A 164 13.67 -16.68 -27.90
N ARG A 165 12.65 -15.83 -28.08
CA ARG A 165 12.36 -15.22 -29.38
C ARG A 165 13.35 -14.10 -29.71
N GLU A 166 13.59 -13.92 -31.01
CA GLU A 166 14.30 -12.75 -31.53
C GLU A 166 13.64 -11.46 -30.99
N ASN A 167 14.46 -10.47 -30.66
CA ASN A 167 14.06 -9.17 -30.13
C ASN A 167 13.40 -9.14 -28.74
N TYR A 168 13.09 -10.28 -28.09
CA TYR A 168 12.57 -10.28 -26.71
C TYR A 168 13.50 -9.51 -25.75
N LYS A 169 14.80 -9.81 -25.80
CA LYS A 169 15.81 -9.15 -24.95
C LYS A 169 15.85 -7.63 -25.18
N TYR A 170 15.64 -7.19 -26.42
CA TYR A 170 15.58 -5.77 -26.76
C TYR A 170 14.35 -5.12 -26.14
N ALA A 171 13.17 -5.72 -26.34
CA ALA A 171 11.90 -5.23 -25.80
C ALA A 171 11.95 -5.03 -24.27
N VAL A 172 12.51 -5.99 -23.52
CA VAL A 172 12.60 -5.89 -22.04
C VAL A 172 13.78 -5.04 -21.54
N SER A 173 14.64 -4.54 -22.42
CA SER A 173 15.81 -3.72 -22.05
C SER A 173 15.71 -2.27 -22.51
N LEU A 174 14.55 -1.85 -23.02
CA LEU A 174 14.35 -0.46 -23.44
C LEU A 174 14.54 0.51 -22.26
N PRO A 175 15.32 1.59 -22.42
CA PRO A 175 15.50 2.58 -21.37
C PRO A 175 14.15 3.20 -20.96
N GLY A 176 13.92 3.33 -19.64
CA GLY A 176 12.71 3.96 -19.12
C GLY A 176 11.41 3.19 -19.34
N ILE A 177 11.49 1.92 -19.79
CA ILE A 177 10.29 1.15 -20.13
C ILE A 177 9.40 0.81 -18.93
N TYR A 178 9.86 0.97 -17.68
CA TYR A 178 9.19 0.44 -16.49
C TYR A 178 8.45 1.43 -15.57
N PRO A 179 7.61 2.37 -16.06
CA PRO A 179 6.67 3.08 -15.19
C PRO A 179 5.51 2.15 -14.83
N VAL A 180 5.39 1.83 -13.54
CA VAL A 180 4.32 0.95 -13.03
C VAL A 180 3.47 1.74 -12.07
N SER A 181 2.20 1.95 -12.44
CA SER A 181 1.23 2.55 -11.54
C SER A 181 0.50 1.49 -10.73
N ALA A 182 0.19 1.79 -9.48
CA ALA A 182 -0.55 0.93 -8.57
C ALA A 182 -1.74 1.69 -7.98
N LYS A 183 -2.85 0.99 -7.74
CA LYS A 183 -4.03 1.51 -7.02
C LYS A 183 -4.89 0.37 -6.49
N PHE A 184 -5.73 0.61 -5.49
CA PHE A 184 -6.68 -0.41 -5.06
C PHE A 184 -7.86 -0.55 -6.02
N SER A 185 -8.32 -1.77 -6.25
CA SER A 185 -9.46 -2.04 -7.12
C SER A 185 -10.79 -1.90 -6.37
N GLY A 186 -11.47 -0.78 -6.59
CA GLY A 186 -12.79 -0.53 -5.99
C GLY A 186 -12.72 -0.49 -4.46
N ASN A 187 -13.62 -1.24 -3.81
CA ASN A 187 -13.69 -1.30 -2.34
C ASN A 187 -12.87 -2.45 -1.74
N GLY A 188 -12.31 -3.34 -2.57
CA GLY A 188 -11.56 -4.51 -2.11
C GLY A 188 -10.15 -4.19 -1.64
N THR A 189 -9.40 -5.23 -1.29
CA THR A 189 -7.99 -5.15 -0.89
C THR A 189 -7.03 -5.45 -2.05
N ASP A 190 -7.56 -5.78 -3.22
CA ASP A 190 -6.76 -6.15 -4.39
C ASP A 190 -6.06 -4.92 -4.98
N LEU A 191 -4.81 -5.11 -5.37
CA LEU A 191 -3.94 -4.12 -5.94
C LEU A 191 -3.91 -4.29 -7.47
N LEU A 192 -4.34 -3.26 -8.20
CA LEU A 192 -4.22 -3.21 -9.65
C LEU A 192 -2.91 -2.51 -10.03
N LEU A 193 -2.01 -3.27 -10.64
CA LEU A 193 -0.82 -2.76 -11.31
C LEU A 193 -1.13 -2.50 -12.78
N ALA A 194 -0.68 -1.36 -13.30
CA ALA A 194 -0.82 -1.01 -14.72
C ALA A 194 0.50 -0.48 -15.27
N PHE A 195 0.86 -1.04 -16.43
CA PHE A 195 2.09 -0.76 -17.14
C PHE A 195 1.92 0.45 -18.07
N ASP A 196 2.34 1.64 -17.63
CA ASP A 196 2.07 2.91 -18.35
C ASP A 196 3.17 3.25 -19.37
N PHE A 197 3.68 2.24 -20.07
CA PHE A 197 4.84 2.38 -20.98
C PHE A 197 4.49 3.19 -22.25
N LYS A 198 3.24 3.12 -22.71
CA LYS A 198 2.80 3.70 -24.01
C LYS A 198 2.96 5.22 -24.09
N LYS A 199 2.97 5.92 -22.96
CA LYS A 199 3.16 7.38 -22.95
C LYS A 199 4.62 7.80 -22.95
N HIS A 200 5.53 6.85 -22.72
CA HIS A 200 6.96 7.09 -22.63
C HIS A 200 7.73 6.59 -23.87
N LEU A 201 7.15 5.64 -24.61
CA LEU A 201 7.74 5.06 -25.82
C LEU A 201 7.17 5.70 -27.11
N ASP A 202 7.97 5.73 -28.16
CA ASP A 202 7.49 6.06 -29.52
C ASP A 202 6.72 4.90 -30.15
N ASP A 203 5.98 5.16 -31.24
CA ASP A 203 5.12 4.16 -31.89
C ASP A 203 5.90 2.90 -32.32
N ARG A 204 7.15 3.05 -32.79
CA ARG A 204 7.98 1.91 -33.23
C ARG A 204 8.40 1.05 -32.05
N GLN A 205 8.81 1.70 -30.95
CA GLN A 205 9.16 1.00 -29.72
C GLN A 205 7.94 0.26 -29.11
N ILE A 206 6.75 0.86 -29.20
CA ILE A 206 5.51 0.21 -28.78
C ILE A 206 5.23 -1.04 -29.63
N GLU A 207 5.39 -0.95 -30.95
CA GLU A 207 5.25 -2.09 -31.88
C GLU A 207 6.21 -3.24 -31.56
N GLU A 208 7.41 -2.93 -31.05
CA GLU A 208 8.41 -3.93 -30.63
C GLU A 208 8.10 -4.57 -29.27
N VAL A 209 7.45 -3.85 -28.36
CA VAL A 209 7.14 -4.33 -27.00
C VAL A 209 5.86 -5.15 -26.95
N VAL A 210 4.79 -4.66 -27.59
CA VAL A 210 3.44 -5.23 -27.50
C VAL A 210 3.36 -6.74 -27.79
N PRO A 211 4.06 -7.29 -28.80
CA PRO A 211 4.02 -8.73 -29.11
C PRO A 211 4.51 -9.64 -27.98
N PHE A 212 5.29 -9.12 -27.04
CA PHE A 212 5.85 -9.88 -25.92
C PHE A 212 5.09 -9.68 -24.61
N LEU A 213 4.06 -8.83 -24.58
CA LEU A 213 3.24 -8.60 -23.39
C LEU A 213 2.26 -9.76 -23.16
N LYS A 214 2.22 -10.26 -21.91
CA LYS A 214 1.13 -11.10 -21.42
C LYS A 214 -0.12 -10.25 -21.16
N SER A 215 0.08 -9.10 -20.51
CA SER A 215 -0.96 -8.11 -20.19
C SER A 215 -0.31 -6.79 -19.80
N ASP A 216 -0.96 -5.64 -20.08
CA ASP A 216 -0.54 -4.33 -19.57
C ASP A 216 -1.11 -4.01 -18.18
N LYS A 217 -1.84 -4.97 -17.58
CA LYS A 217 -2.43 -4.89 -16.23
C LYS A 217 -2.31 -6.21 -15.49
N ILE A 218 -2.02 -6.14 -14.21
CA ILE A 218 -1.95 -7.31 -13.32
C ILE A 218 -2.70 -6.97 -12.04
N VAL A 219 -3.48 -7.92 -11.53
CA VAL A 219 -4.14 -7.80 -10.24
C VAL A 219 -3.37 -8.66 -9.25
N LEU A 220 -2.89 -8.05 -8.17
CA LEU A 220 -2.37 -8.77 -7.03
C LEU A 220 -3.43 -8.82 -5.93
N LYS A 221 -3.76 -10.01 -5.48
CA LYS A 221 -4.73 -10.28 -4.43
C LYS A 221 -4.05 -10.34 -3.08
N TRP A 222 -4.68 -9.73 -2.10
CA TRP A 222 -4.24 -9.81 -0.70
C TRP A 222 -4.83 -11.06 -0.05
N ASP A 223 -3.99 -11.96 0.48
CA ASP A 223 -4.43 -13.19 1.14
C ASP A 223 -4.41 -13.12 2.68
N GLY A 224 -4.15 -11.94 3.24
CA GLY A 224 -3.93 -11.73 4.67
C GLY A 224 -2.48 -11.87 5.12
N ILE A 225 -1.58 -12.33 4.25
CA ILE A 225 -0.15 -12.48 4.51
C ILE A 225 0.65 -11.63 3.52
N SER A 226 0.38 -11.81 2.22
CA SER A 226 1.07 -11.08 1.14
C SER A 226 0.20 -10.93 -0.11
N PHE A 227 0.65 -10.08 -1.02
CA PHE A 227 0.06 -9.90 -2.35
C PHE A 227 0.55 -10.97 -3.34
N LYS A 228 -0.36 -11.54 -4.13
CA LYS A 228 -0.08 -12.59 -5.13
C LYS A 228 -0.96 -12.43 -6.37
N GLU A 229 -0.45 -12.76 -7.56
CA GLU A 229 -1.26 -12.82 -8.80
C GLU A 229 -2.34 -13.91 -8.74
#